data_AF-A0A9X2D1W0-F1
#
_entry.id   AF-A0A9X2D1W0-F1
#
_cell.length_a   1.000
_cell.length_b   1.000
_cell.length_c   1.000
_cell.angle_alpha   90.00
_cell.angle_beta   90.00
_cell.angle_gamma   90.00
#
_symmetry.space_group_name_H-M   'P 1'
#
loop_
_entity.id
_entity.type
_entity.pdbx_description
1 polymer ?
#
loop_
_entity_poly.entity_id
_entity_poly.type
_entity_poly.pdbx_seq_one_letter_code
_entity_poly.pdbx_strand_id
1 'polypeptide(L)'
;MRNHKTHSSDLLNWQILGWGILCIRFVQGWIFWGGGSRRFIYDPQKLDPYAPQWMANKLQSTMPGMLFDVGHLVSFLLQHFILLYIAIIVFSAVELLSGLGLIFGFFTRAAAMVTVLISVVLMILFGWQGATCLDEWTMAVSNLSMGLTLFLTGGSVYSLDSWMTQRYPGLLHKRWFLLLGSGPWTLRTIQRAALGCFIFTVLFTVGTYDYYRGSVFSPYHAGPVNPDVFHLSLSDGQLDAKGSVRFKMYVDGGPSVVPIYIMRIELLDTAQNIVESWAASQLRTLPQTAIHNVYAYNQVKVGMYGLVAPESAKAEIYLPVSAENKLLSGSYQLQIYTVDGHRWDLALRL
;
A
#
# COMPACT_ATOMS: atom_id res chain seq x y z
N MET A 1 20.88 36.56 -37.79
CA MET A 1 20.02 37.34 -36.87
C MET A 1 18.74 36.61 -36.43
N ARG A 2 18.03 35.85 -37.29
CA ARG A 2 16.77 35.17 -36.91
C ARG A 2 16.96 34.03 -35.87
N ASN A 3 18.01 33.21 -36.00
CA ASN A 3 18.34 32.12 -35.05
C ASN A 3 18.80 32.58 -33.65
N HIS A 4 19.38 33.77 -33.54
CA HIS A 4 19.91 34.25 -32.25
C HIS A 4 18.79 34.77 -31.34
N LYS A 5 17.77 35.42 -31.94
CA LYS A 5 16.58 35.91 -31.22
C LYS A 5 15.68 34.77 -30.73
N THR A 6 15.54 33.69 -31.51
CA THR A 6 14.75 32.51 -31.12
C THR A 6 15.40 31.74 -29.97
N HIS A 7 16.73 31.57 -29.99
CA HIS A 7 17.44 30.94 -28.88
C HIS A 7 17.34 31.73 -27.56
N SER A 8 17.41 33.07 -27.62
CA SER A 8 17.24 33.90 -26.43
C SER A 8 15.81 33.88 -25.87
N SER A 9 14.79 33.84 -26.74
CA SER A 9 13.39 33.76 -26.30
C SER A 9 13.07 32.40 -25.68
N ASP A 10 13.60 31.31 -26.23
CA ASP A 10 13.36 29.96 -25.71
C ASP A 10 14.01 29.76 -24.33
N LEU A 11 15.19 30.35 -24.12
CA LEU A 11 15.87 30.33 -22.83
C LEU A 11 15.10 31.14 -21.77
N LEU A 12 14.57 32.31 -22.14
CA LEU A 12 13.76 33.14 -21.25
C LEU A 12 12.45 32.44 -20.87
N ASN A 13 11.75 31.85 -21.84
CA ASN A 13 10.52 31.10 -21.59
C ASN A 13 10.77 29.91 -20.64
N TRP A 14 11.91 29.21 -20.83
CA TRP A 14 12.30 28.10 -19.97
C TRP A 14 12.65 28.54 -18.54
N GLN A 15 13.26 29.72 -18.37
CA GLN A 15 13.50 30.30 -17.05
C GLN A 15 12.20 30.71 -16.36
N ILE A 16 11.25 31.33 -17.08
CA ILE A 16 9.93 31.69 -16.54
C ILE A 16 9.21 30.45 -15.99
N LEU A 17 9.25 29.32 -16.71
CA LEU A 17 8.70 28.06 -16.21
C LEU A 17 9.36 27.62 -14.90
N GLY A 18 10.68 27.70 -14.80
CA GLY A 18 11.41 27.35 -13.57
C GLY A 18 11.07 28.21 -12.38
N TRP A 19 10.92 29.52 -12.59
CA TRP A 19 10.45 30.44 -11.56
C TRP A 19 9.04 30.05 -11.09
N GLY A 20 8.14 29.71 -12.01
CA GLY A 20 6.76 29.33 -11.68
C GLY A 20 6.65 28.01 -10.89
N ILE A 21 7.58 27.08 -11.05
CA ILE A 21 7.54 25.77 -10.38
C ILE A 21 8.45 25.66 -9.15
N LEU A 22 9.16 26.73 -8.76
CA LEU A 22 10.19 26.65 -7.71
C LEU A 22 9.61 26.13 -6.38
N CYS A 23 8.43 26.62 -6.00
CA CYS A 23 7.71 26.15 -4.82
C CYS A 23 7.30 24.69 -4.94
N ILE A 24 6.78 24.29 -6.11
CA ILE A 24 6.38 22.89 -6.38
C ILE A 24 7.59 21.96 -6.26
N ARG A 25 8.74 22.36 -6.81
CA ARG A 25 9.98 21.58 -6.75
C ARG A 25 10.45 21.37 -5.31
N PHE A 26 10.46 22.45 -4.53
CA PHE A 26 10.84 22.38 -3.12
C PHE A 26 9.88 21.52 -2.31
N VAL A 27 8.56 21.75 -2.41
CA VAL A 27 7.55 21.01 -1.63
C VAL A 27 7.53 19.54 -2.01
N GLN A 28 7.55 19.19 -3.31
CA GLN A 28 7.66 17.80 -3.75
C GLN A 28 8.93 17.16 -3.18
N GLY A 29 10.08 17.84 -3.30
CA GLY A 29 11.34 17.34 -2.76
C GLY A 29 11.29 17.14 -1.25
N TRP A 30 10.68 18.07 -0.52
CA TRP A 30 10.51 18.00 0.93
C TRP A 30 9.63 16.83 1.38
N ILE A 31 8.53 16.55 0.69
CA ILE A 31 7.64 15.42 1.01
C ILE A 31 8.41 14.10 0.93
N PHE A 32 9.13 13.86 -0.17
CA PHE A 32 9.87 12.62 -0.39
C PHE A 32 11.12 12.52 0.49
N TRP A 33 11.85 13.63 0.67
CA TRP A 33 12.95 13.68 1.64
C TRP A 33 12.45 13.41 3.05
N GLY A 34 11.32 13.98 3.45
CA GLY A 34 10.68 13.79 4.74
C GLY A 34 10.27 12.33 4.97
N GLY A 35 9.73 11.66 3.95
CA GLY A 35 9.40 10.23 3.99
C GLY A 35 10.61 9.37 4.31
N GLY A 36 11.69 9.52 3.54
CA GLY A 36 12.90 8.73 3.71
C GLY A 36 13.69 9.09 4.98
N SER A 37 13.84 10.39 5.28
CA SER A 37 14.58 10.87 6.46
C SER A 37 13.87 10.51 7.75
N ARG A 38 12.53 10.51 7.77
CA ARG A 38 11.77 9.99 8.90
C ARG A 38 12.13 8.55 9.19
N ARG A 39 12.27 7.69 8.17
CA ARG A 39 12.60 6.27 8.37
C ARG A 39 14.05 6.04 8.74
N PHE A 40 15.00 6.81 8.20
CA PHE A 40 16.43 6.60 8.48
C PHE A 40 16.96 7.35 9.70
N ILE A 41 16.39 8.51 10.05
CA ILE A 41 16.99 9.45 11.00
C ILE A 41 16.06 9.69 12.20
N TYR A 42 14.81 10.09 11.95
CA TYR A 42 13.94 10.60 13.02
C TYR A 42 13.09 9.54 13.71
N ASP A 43 12.76 8.45 13.02
CA ASP A 43 11.88 7.37 13.49
C ASP A 43 12.37 6.01 12.94
N PRO A 44 13.58 5.57 13.34
CA PRO A 44 14.21 4.36 12.82
C PRO A 44 13.47 3.08 13.20
N GLN A 45 12.52 3.14 14.13
CA GLN A 45 11.64 2.01 14.46
C GLN A 45 10.81 1.54 13.26
N LYS A 46 10.59 2.40 12.27
CA LYS A 46 9.93 2.00 11.02
C LYS A 46 10.78 1.04 10.18
N LEU A 47 12.09 1.02 10.43
CA LEU A 47 13.05 0.14 9.79
C LEU A 47 13.53 -1.02 10.70
N ASP A 48 12.99 -1.13 11.91
CA ASP A 48 13.30 -2.22 12.84
C ASP A 48 12.29 -3.38 12.67
N PRO A 49 12.71 -4.58 12.24
CA PRO A 49 11.85 -5.74 12.08
C PRO A 49 11.11 -6.19 13.34
N TYR A 50 11.61 -5.83 14.52
CA TYR A 50 11.03 -6.22 15.80
C TYR A 50 10.13 -5.15 16.40
N ALA A 51 10.08 -3.95 15.80
CA ALA A 51 9.25 -2.87 16.28
C ALA A 51 7.80 -3.03 15.80
N PRO A 52 6.79 -2.63 16.62
CA PRO A 52 5.40 -2.60 16.18
C PRO A 52 5.16 -1.70 14.96
N GLN A 53 6.01 -0.68 14.78
CA GLN A 53 5.93 0.30 13.70
C GLN A 53 6.70 -0.15 12.43
N TRP A 54 7.21 -1.39 12.42
CA TRP A 54 7.90 -1.96 11.26
C TRP A 54 7.06 -1.85 9.99
N MET A 55 7.68 -1.38 8.91
CA MET A 55 6.95 -1.05 7.69
C MET A 55 6.27 -2.25 7.03
N ALA A 56 6.72 -3.49 7.28
CA ALA A 56 6.02 -4.67 6.76
C ALA A 56 4.63 -4.86 7.36
N ASN A 57 4.35 -4.38 8.58
CA ASN A 57 3.00 -4.41 9.15
C ASN A 57 2.05 -3.56 8.28
N LYS A 58 2.52 -2.38 7.84
CA LYS A 58 1.76 -1.49 6.96
C LYS A 58 1.69 -2.03 5.51
N LEU A 59 2.69 -2.76 5.05
CA LEU A 59 2.63 -3.42 3.73
C LEU A 59 1.68 -4.64 3.74
N GLN A 60 1.63 -5.39 4.85
CA GLN A 60 0.69 -6.50 4.96
C GLN A 60 -0.76 -5.99 5.03
N SER A 61 -1.02 -4.89 5.74
CA SER A 61 -2.38 -4.34 5.86
C SER A 61 -2.99 -3.95 4.51
N THR A 62 -2.19 -3.61 3.49
CA THR A 62 -2.73 -3.23 2.18
C THR A 62 -3.32 -4.38 1.39
N MET A 63 -2.95 -5.63 1.69
CA MET A 63 -3.19 -6.74 0.77
C MET A 63 -4.65 -6.96 0.32
N PRO A 64 -5.67 -6.84 1.19
CA PRO A 64 -7.03 -7.20 0.82
C PRO A 64 -7.61 -6.45 -0.39
N GLY A 65 -7.37 -5.14 -0.51
CA GLY A 65 -8.00 -4.30 -1.54
C GLY A 65 -7.05 -3.71 -2.59
N MET A 66 -5.86 -4.29 -2.77
CA MET A 66 -4.90 -3.79 -3.77
C MET A 66 -5.43 -3.92 -5.20
N LEU A 67 -5.07 -2.96 -6.04
CA LEU A 67 -5.50 -2.94 -7.45
C LEU A 67 -4.59 -3.85 -8.32
N PHE A 68 -5.12 -4.34 -9.45
CA PHE A 68 -4.40 -5.19 -10.41
C PHE A 68 -3.92 -6.55 -9.87
N ASP A 69 -4.55 -7.07 -8.80
CA ASP A 69 -4.22 -8.38 -8.23
C ASP A 69 -2.72 -8.54 -7.86
N VAL A 70 -2.08 -7.44 -7.46
CA VAL A 70 -0.69 -7.45 -6.99
C VAL A 70 -0.53 -8.10 -5.61
N GLY A 71 -1.63 -8.63 -5.04
CA GLY A 71 -1.69 -9.42 -3.80
C GLY A 71 -0.64 -10.51 -3.72
N HIS A 72 -0.47 -11.26 -4.81
CA HIS A 72 0.47 -12.37 -4.88
C HIS A 72 1.93 -11.92 -4.78
N LEU A 73 2.29 -10.77 -5.37
CA LEU A 73 3.65 -10.22 -5.31
C LEU A 73 3.98 -9.75 -3.89
N VAL A 74 3.05 -9.07 -3.23
CA VAL A 74 3.22 -8.64 -1.84
C VAL A 74 3.28 -9.85 -0.90
N SER A 75 2.41 -10.85 -1.10
CA SER A 75 2.43 -12.11 -0.35
C SER A 75 3.79 -12.81 -0.46
N PHE A 76 4.33 -12.93 -1.68
CA PHE A 76 5.66 -13.47 -1.91
C PHE A 76 6.73 -12.68 -1.16
N LEU A 77 6.70 -11.35 -1.24
CA LEU A 77 7.68 -10.51 -0.56
C LEU A 77 7.62 -10.70 0.97
N LEU A 78 6.42 -10.73 1.56
CA LEU A 78 6.21 -10.91 3.00
C LEU A 78 6.66 -12.29 3.52
N GLN A 79 6.70 -13.30 2.65
CA GLN A 79 7.24 -14.63 2.99
C GLN A 79 8.77 -14.71 2.88
N HIS A 80 9.42 -13.75 2.22
CA HIS A 80 10.86 -13.74 1.98
C HIS A 80 11.53 -12.55 2.70
N PHE A 81 11.84 -12.73 3.98
CA PHE A 81 12.34 -11.66 4.87
C PHE A 81 13.52 -10.86 4.29
N ILE A 82 14.55 -11.53 3.76
CA ILE A 82 15.75 -10.84 3.25
C ILE A 82 15.38 -9.93 2.06
N LEU A 83 14.54 -10.43 1.16
CA LEU A 83 14.08 -9.67 0.00
C LEU A 83 13.22 -8.47 0.43
N LEU A 84 12.28 -8.69 1.36
CA LEU A 84 11.44 -7.64 1.93
C LEU A 84 12.27 -6.54 2.59
N TYR A 85 13.22 -6.92 3.45
CA TYR A 85 14.05 -5.98 4.18
C TYR A 85 14.89 -5.11 3.23
N ILE A 86 15.52 -5.73 2.23
CA ILE A 86 16.26 -5.01 1.18
C ILE A 86 15.31 -4.08 0.40
N ALA A 87 14.14 -4.57 0.00
CA ALA A 87 13.16 -3.78 -0.75
C ALA A 87 12.72 -2.53 0.03
N ILE A 88 12.44 -2.66 1.33
CA ILE A 88 12.05 -1.56 2.22
C ILE A 88 13.16 -0.50 2.34
N ILE A 89 14.42 -0.95 2.50
CA ILE A 89 15.57 -0.04 2.57
C ILE A 89 15.76 0.68 1.24
N VAL A 90 15.77 -0.06 0.13
CA VAL A 90 15.95 0.53 -1.21
C VAL A 90 14.83 1.51 -1.53
N PHE A 91 13.58 1.14 -1.26
CA PHE A 91 12.42 2.03 -1.43
C PHE A 91 12.61 3.34 -0.64
N SER A 92 12.98 3.23 0.63
CA SER A 92 13.19 4.39 1.50
C SER A 92 14.39 5.24 1.04
N ALA A 93 15.46 4.62 0.55
CA ALA A 93 16.63 5.32 0.04
C ALA A 93 16.32 6.06 -1.27
N VAL A 94 15.58 5.43 -2.18
CA VAL A 94 15.13 6.03 -3.43
C VAL A 94 14.18 7.21 -3.16
N GLU A 95 13.28 7.08 -2.20
CA GLU A 95 12.41 8.17 -1.72
C GLU A 95 13.25 9.34 -1.18
N LEU A 96 14.22 9.07 -0.30
CA LEU A 96 15.11 10.09 0.27
C LEU A 96 15.93 10.82 -0.81
N LEU A 97 16.58 10.06 -1.70
CA LEU A 97 17.48 10.58 -2.72
C LEU A 97 16.73 11.36 -3.81
N SER A 98 15.55 10.91 -4.20
CA SER A 98 14.69 11.66 -5.13
C SER A 98 14.22 12.98 -4.51
N GLY A 99 13.88 12.97 -3.21
CA GLY A 99 13.56 14.19 -2.46
C GLY A 99 14.70 15.20 -2.46
N LEU A 100 15.92 14.77 -2.10
CA LEU A 100 17.12 15.62 -2.15
C LEU A 100 17.41 16.12 -3.57
N GLY A 101 17.28 15.23 -4.56
CA GLY A 101 17.44 15.58 -5.97
C GLY A 101 16.51 16.72 -6.39
N LEU A 102 15.26 16.72 -5.95
CA LEU A 102 14.32 17.80 -6.23
C LEU A 102 14.65 19.08 -5.44
N ILE A 103 14.97 18.99 -4.15
CA ILE A 103 15.34 20.16 -3.33
C ILE A 103 16.48 20.94 -3.99
N PHE A 104 17.56 20.25 -4.36
CA PHE A 104 18.73 20.86 -5.00
C PHE A 104 18.58 21.06 -6.51
N GLY A 105 17.56 20.49 -7.14
CA GLY A 105 17.38 20.48 -8.59
C GLY A 105 18.51 19.73 -9.32
N PHE A 106 18.88 18.55 -8.82
CA PHE A 106 19.84 17.62 -9.40
C PHE A 106 19.11 16.45 -10.07
N PHE A 107 19.35 16.26 -11.37
CA PHE A 107 18.60 15.34 -12.21
C PHE A 107 17.09 15.47 -12.02
N THR A 108 16.59 16.71 -12.13
CA THR A 108 15.23 17.08 -11.70
C THR A 108 14.16 16.23 -12.37
N ARG A 109 14.31 15.88 -13.66
CA ARG A 109 13.34 15.04 -14.37
C ARG A 109 13.35 13.59 -13.91
N ALA A 110 14.53 13.03 -13.68
CA ALA A 110 14.67 11.67 -13.16
C ALA A 110 14.11 11.57 -11.74
N ALA A 111 14.48 12.50 -10.87
CA ALA A 111 13.97 12.59 -9.50
C ALA A 111 12.43 12.75 -9.49
N ALA A 112 11.90 13.64 -10.33
CA ALA A 112 10.46 13.81 -10.48
C ALA A 112 9.76 12.53 -10.96
N MET A 113 10.33 11.83 -11.95
CA MET A 113 9.75 10.57 -12.44
C MET A 113 9.75 9.47 -11.38
N VAL A 114 10.80 9.40 -10.54
CA VAL A 114 10.81 8.50 -9.38
C VAL A 114 9.66 8.83 -8.43
N THR A 115 9.44 10.11 -8.12
CA THR A 115 8.30 10.50 -7.26
C THR A 115 6.95 10.16 -7.88
N VAL A 116 6.80 10.30 -9.21
CA VAL A 116 5.61 9.89 -9.96
C VAL A 116 5.36 8.38 -9.83
N LEU A 117 6.39 7.56 -10.02
CA LEU A 117 6.27 6.11 -9.92
C LEU A 117 5.90 5.66 -8.50
N ILE A 118 6.53 6.25 -7.48
CA ILE A 118 6.19 5.98 -6.08
C ILE A 118 4.73 6.36 -5.82
N SER A 119 4.27 7.54 -6.28
CA SER A 119 2.87 7.95 -6.13
C SER A 119 1.89 6.97 -6.77
N VAL A 120 2.18 6.49 -7.99
CA VAL A 120 1.34 5.49 -8.68
C VAL A 120 1.28 4.18 -7.87
N VAL A 121 2.43 3.70 -7.37
CA VAL A 121 2.49 2.49 -6.54
C VAL A 121 1.70 2.68 -5.24
N LEU A 122 1.84 3.82 -4.57
CA LEU A 122 1.08 4.11 -3.35
C LEU A 122 -0.43 4.12 -3.61
N MET A 123 -0.88 4.70 -4.72
CA MET A 123 -2.30 4.68 -5.08
C MET A 123 -2.81 3.26 -5.30
N ILE A 124 -2.04 2.38 -5.95
CA ILE A 124 -2.41 0.98 -6.21
C ILE A 124 -2.49 0.15 -4.93
N LEU A 125 -1.54 0.33 -4.01
CA LEU A 125 -1.44 -0.45 -2.77
C LEU A 125 -2.43 0.05 -1.72
N PHE A 126 -2.45 1.36 -1.45
CA PHE A 126 -3.15 1.95 -0.30
C PHE A 126 -4.49 2.59 -0.64
N GLY A 127 -4.84 2.76 -1.93
CA GLY A 127 -5.98 3.60 -2.32
C GLY A 127 -7.36 3.15 -1.79
N TRP A 128 -7.50 1.90 -1.39
CA TRP A 128 -8.76 1.34 -0.85
C TRP A 128 -8.94 1.53 0.66
N GLN A 129 -7.87 1.76 1.41
CA GLN A 129 -7.84 1.60 2.87
C GLN A 129 -8.44 2.83 3.61
N GLY A 130 -9.77 2.93 3.72
CA GLY A 130 -10.43 3.78 4.74
C GLY A 130 -10.26 5.30 4.64
N ALA A 131 -10.68 6.02 5.69
CA ALA A 131 -10.70 7.49 5.75
C ALA A 131 -9.29 8.12 5.78
N THR A 132 -8.32 7.47 6.44
CA THR A 132 -6.89 7.83 6.33
C THR A 132 -6.42 7.67 4.88
N CYS A 133 -6.83 6.56 4.26
CA CYS A 133 -6.76 6.21 2.84
C CYS A 133 -7.04 7.34 1.84
N LEU A 134 -8.11 8.10 2.09
CA LEU A 134 -8.50 9.20 1.21
C LEU A 134 -7.48 10.34 1.29
N ASP A 135 -6.89 10.60 2.46
CA ASP A 135 -5.77 11.53 2.60
C ASP A 135 -4.51 11.00 1.88
N GLU A 136 -4.24 9.70 1.96
CA GLU A 136 -3.07 9.08 1.33
C GLU A 136 -3.21 8.98 -0.21
N TRP A 137 -4.41 8.69 -0.73
CA TRP A 137 -4.71 8.71 -2.16
C TRP A 137 -4.73 10.15 -2.70
N THR A 138 -5.36 11.10 -2.00
CA THR A 138 -5.39 12.52 -2.41
C THR A 138 -4.00 13.16 -2.36
N MET A 139 -3.18 12.80 -1.38
CA MET A 139 -1.76 13.17 -1.32
C MET A 139 -1.00 12.55 -2.49
N ALA A 140 -1.16 11.25 -2.75
CA ALA A 140 -0.44 10.57 -3.81
C ALA A 140 -0.80 11.11 -5.20
N VAL A 141 -2.07 11.44 -5.47
CA VAL A 141 -2.48 12.03 -6.76
C VAL A 141 -2.02 13.48 -6.92
N SER A 142 -1.96 14.25 -5.82
CA SER A 142 -1.35 15.58 -5.83
C SER A 142 0.14 15.49 -6.15
N ASN A 143 0.86 14.57 -5.50
CA ASN A 143 2.28 14.30 -5.76
C ASN A 143 2.51 13.78 -7.19
N LEU A 144 1.58 13.00 -7.75
CA LEU A 144 1.62 12.58 -9.16
C LEU A 144 1.57 13.80 -10.09
N SER A 145 0.62 14.71 -9.87
CA SER A 145 0.47 15.93 -10.68
C SER A 145 1.69 16.86 -10.56
N MET A 146 2.17 17.08 -9.33
CA MET A 146 3.38 17.87 -9.06
C MET A 146 4.61 17.24 -9.72
N GLY A 147 4.80 15.93 -9.58
CA GLY A 147 5.90 15.19 -10.20
C GLY A 147 5.86 15.24 -11.74
N LEU A 148 4.70 15.06 -12.37
CA LEU A 148 4.58 15.18 -13.83
C LEU A 148 4.86 16.61 -14.31
N THR A 149 4.41 17.63 -13.55
CA THR A 149 4.72 19.03 -13.84
C THR A 149 6.23 19.28 -13.81
N LEU A 150 6.92 18.78 -12.79
CA LEU A 150 8.38 18.88 -12.66
C LEU A 150 9.13 18.09 -13.75
N PHE A 151 8.60 16.95 -14.17
CA PHE A 151 9.16 16.17 -15.28
C PHE A 151 9.09 16.93 -16.61
N LEU A 152 7.96 17.57 -16.90
CA LEU A 152 7.77 18.34 -18.14
C LEU A 152 8.65 19.59 -18.19
N THR A 153 8.75 20.30 -17.06
CA THR A 153 9.43 21.60 -16.97
C THR A 153 10.94 21.48 -16.70
N GLY A 154 11.35 20.52 -15.87
CA GLY A 154 12.71 20.42 -15.33
C GLY A 154 13.03 21.53 -14.32
N GLY A 155 14.23 21.50 -13.74
CA GLY A 155 14.74 22.53 -12.84
C GLY A 155 15.59 23.55 -13.58
N SER A 156 14.99 24.62 -14.09
CA SER A 156 15.72 25.62 -14.89
C SER A 156 16.42 26.74 -14.12
N VAL A 157 15.88 27.08 -12.95
CA VAL A 157 16.35 28.16 -12.09
C VAL A 157 16.67 27.61 -10.69
N TYR A 158 17.71 28.16 -10.05
CA TYR A 158 18.22 27.75 -8.74
C TYR A 158 18.37 26.23 -8.59
N SER A 159 18.95 25.58 -9.59
CA SER A 159 19.13 24.13 -9.64
C SER A 159 20.58 23.78 -9.92
N LEU A 160 21.03 22.65 -9.38
CA LEU A 160 22.33 22.07 -9.73
C LEU A 160 22.39 21.73 -11.22
N ASP A 161 21.29 21.29 -11.83
CA ASP A 161 21.22 21.06 -13.28
C ASP A 161 21.52 22.34 -14.08
N SER A 162 20.97 23.49 -13.68
CA SER A 162 21.22 24.79 -14.33
C SER A 162 22.68 25.20 -14.15
N TRP A 163 23.22 25.07 -12.93
CA TRP A 163 24.64 25.30 -12.66
C TRP A 163 25.57 24.41 -13.52
N MET A 164 25.24 23.12 -13.66
CA MET A 164 25.98 22.17 -14.50
C MET A 164 25.96 22.58 -15.98
N THR A 165 24.81 23.01 -16.51
CA THR A 165 24.72 23.46 -17.91
C THR A 165 25.47 24.76 -18.18
N GLN A 166 25.55 25.66 -17.20
CA GLN A 166 26.35 26.89 -17.29
C GLN A 166 27.85 26.59 -17.26
N ARG A 167 28.28 25.66 -16.41
CA ARG A 167 29.70 25.26 -16.32
C ARG A 167 30.15 24.39 -17.49
N TYR A 168 29.26 23.53 -17.98
CA TYR A 168 29.53 22.58 -19.07
C TYR A 168 28.43 22.65 -20.15
N PRO A 169 28.48 23.64 -21.07
CA PRO A 169 27.47 23.84 -22.11
C PRO A 169 27.27 22.63 -23.05
N GLY A 170 28.29 21.77 -23.17
CA GLY A 170 28.21 20.52 -23.94
C GLY A 170 27.14 19.54 -23.45
N LEU A 171 26.69 19.64 -22.19
CA LEU A 171 25.62 18.80 -21.64
C LEU A 171 24.28 18.99 -22.35
N LEU A 172 23.98 20.21 -22.83
CA LEU A 172 22.75 20.50 -23.57
C LEU A 172 22.64 19.78 -24.91
N HIS A 173 23.76 19.26 -25.43
CA HIS A 173 23.80 18.48 -26.67
C HIS A 173 23.66 16.97 -26.41
N LYS A 174 23.70 16.53 -25.14
CA LYS A 174 23.63 15.12 -24.76
C LYS A 174 22.19 14.71 -24.47
N ARG A 175 21.67 13.75 -25.24
CA ARG A 175 20.28 13.26 -25.09
C ARG A 175 19.95 12.74 -23.70
N TRP A 176 20.88 12.03 -23.06
CA TRP A 176 20.68 11.48 -21.71
C TRP A 176 20.46 12.59 -20.67
N PHE A 177 21.19 13.71 -20.78
CA PHE A 177 21.06 14.84 -19.87
C PHE A 177 19.75 15.60 -20.11
N LEU A 178 19.33 15.75 -21.37
CA LEU A 178 18.03 16.33 -21.69
C LEU A 178 16.85 15.49 -21.18
N LEU A 179 17.02 14.17 -21.05
CA LEU A 179 16.01 13.26 -20.53
C LEU A 179 15.97 13.24 -18.99
N LEU A 180 17.12 13.11 -18.35
CA LEU A 180 17.23 12.90 -16.89
C LEU A 180 17.38 14.21 -16.11
N GLY A 181 18.13 15.15 -16.66
CA GLY A 181 18.40 16.46 -16.08
C GLY A 181 17.48 17.54 -16.61
N SER A 182 17.90 18.78 -16.43
CA SER A 182 17.14 19.95 -16.82
C SER A 182 17.71 20.58 -18.08
N GLY A 183 16.87 20.75 -19.08
CA GLY A 183 17.25 21.31 -20.36
C GLY A 183 16.03 21.63 -21.21
N PRO A 184 16.14 22.57 -22.15
CA PRO A 184 15.01 23.01 -22.96
C PRO A 184 14.58 21.89 -23.90
N TRP A 185 13.32 21.46 -23.77
CA TRP A 185 12.68 20.63 -24.77
C TRP A 185 12.05 21.51 -25.84
N THR A 186 11.95 21.00 -27.06
CA THR A 186 11.22 21.71 -28.12
C THR A 186 9.75 21.85 -27.72
N LEU A 187 9.10 22.94 -28.13
CA LEU A 187 7.69 23.18 -27.83
C LEU A 187 6.80 21.98 -28.24
N ARG A 188 7.07 21.37 -29.41
CA ARG A 188 6.34 20.19 -29.89
C ARG A 188 6.50 18.98 -28.95
N THR A 189 7.70 18.77 -28.41
CA THR A 189 7.96 17.67 -27.44
C THR A 189 7.19 17.92 -26.15
N ILE A 190 7.24 19.14 -25.62
CA ILE A 190 6.52 19.52 -24.40
C ILE A 190 5.02 19.34 -24.59
N GLN A 191 4.45 19.83 -25.70
CA GLN A 191 3.02 19.68 -25.99
C GLN A 191 2.57 18.22 -26.04
N ARG A 192 3.32 17.36 -26.75
CA ARG A 192 2.99 15.92 -26.85
C ARG A 192 3.12 15.21 -25.50
N ALA A 193 4.20 15.48 -24.77
CA ALA A 193 4.42 14.90 -23.45
C ALA A 193 3.35 15.37 -22.46
N ALA A 194 3.03 16.67 -22.44
CA ALA A 194 2.00 17.25 -21.59
C ALA A 194 0.62 16.66 -21.87
N LEU A 195 0.25 16.49 -23.15
CA LEU A 195 -1.01 15.85 -23.51
C LEU A 195 -1.05 14.38 -23.04
N GLY A 196 0.04 13.64 -23.22
CA GLY A 196 0.14 12.27 -22.73
C GLY A 196 0.03 12.17 -21.20
N CYS A 197 0.77 13.02 -20.48
CA CYS A 197 0.70 13.13 -19.03
C CYS A 197 -0.70 13.52 -18.56
N PHE A 198 -1.36 14.46 -19.24
CA PHE A 198 -2.73 14.88 -18.91
C PHE A 198 -3.74 13.73 -19.10
N ILE A 199 -3.70 13.04 -20.25
CA ILE A 199 -4.57 11.89 -20.52
C ILE A 199 -4.34 10.81 -19.47
N PHE A 200 -3.08 10.48 -19.17
CA PHE A 200 -2.73 9.52 -18.14
C PHE A 200 -3.26 9.94 -16.76
N THR A 201 -3.01 11.18 -16.33
CA THR A 201 -3.49 11.68 -15.04
C THR A 201 -5.01 11.62 -14.95
N VAL A 202 -5.74 12.03 -15.99
CA VAL A 202 -7.21 11.95 -15.99
C VAL A 202 -7.68 10.50 -15.89
N LEU A 203 -7.20 9.61 -16.76
CA LEU A 203 -7.62 8.21 -16.77
C LEU A 203 -7.28 7.50 -15.47
N PHE A 204 -6.06 7.69 -14.96
CA PHE A 204 -5.60 7.02 -13.75
C PHE A 204 -6.27 7.58 -12.50
N THR A 205 -6.37 8.90 -12.37
CA THR A 205 -7.01 9.55 -11.21
C THR A 205 -8.49 9.21 -11.17
N VAL A 206 -9.22 9.46 -12.25
CA VAL A 206 -10.66 9.24 -12.29
C VAL A 206 -10.96 7.74 -12.21
N GLY A 207 -10.21 6.90 -12.94
CA GLY A 207 -10.41 5.45 -12.93
C GLY A 207 -10.14 4.81 -11.57
N THR A 208 -9.03 5.17 -10.91
CA THR A 208 -8.76 4.63 -9.56
C THR A 208 -9.73 5.18 -8.52
N TYR A 209 -10.14 6.45 -8.62
CA TYR A 209 -11.15 7.01 -7.71
C TYR A 209 -12.50 6.31 -7.84
N ASP A 210 -13.01 6.17 -9.07
CA ASP A 210 -14.28 5.48 -9.32
C ASP A 210 -14.20 4.00 -8.92
N TYR A 211 -13.05 3.34 -9.10
CA TYR A 211 -12.86 1.97 -8.62
C TYR A 211 -12.88 1.85 -7.09
N TYR A 212 -12.30 2.81 -6.36
CA TYR A 212 -12.21 2.74 -4.89
C TYR A 212 -13.41 3.33 -4.16
N ARG A 213 -14.12 4.28 -4.75
CA ARG A 213 -15.20 5.03 -4.07
C ARG A 213 -16.45 5.19 -4.91
N GLY A 214 -16.38 4.87 -6.20
CA GLY A 214 -17.39 5.25 -7.17
C GLY A 214 -17.57 6.77 -7.27
N SER A 215 -18.82 7.18 -7.48
CA SER A 215 -19.28 8.57 -7.57
C SER A 215 -18.86 9.36 -8.81
N VAL A 216 -18.26 8.71 -9.81
CA VAL A 216 -18.02 9.32 -11.12
C VAL A 216 -18.85 8.65 -12.19
N PHE A 217 -18.63 7.35 -12.39
CA PHE A 217 -19.34 6.51 -13.34
C PHE A 217 -20.22 5.47 -12.63
N SER A 218 -19.93 5.14 -11.37
CA SER A 218 -20.72 4.25 -10.52
C SER A 218 -21.31 4.97 -9.30
N PRO A 219 -22.37 4.44 -8.65
CA PRO A 219 -22.83 4.95 -7.36
C PRO A 219 -21.74 4.86 -6.28
N TYR A 220 -21.83 5.68 -5.25
CA TYR A 220 -20.89 5.62 -4.12
C TYR A 220 -20.86 4.21 -3.49
N HIS A 221 -19.65 3.68 -3.28
CA HIS A 221 -19.43 2.42 -2.55
C HIS A 221 -18.14 2.47 -1.74
N ALA A 222 -18.02 1.62 -0.73
CA ALA A 222 -16.89 1.61 0.20
C ALA A 222 -15.62 0.91 -0.36
N GLY A 223 -15.43 0.91 -1.69
CA GLY A 223 -14.32 0.21 -2.36
C GLY A 223 -14.58 -1.27 -2.65
N PRO A 224 -13.61 -1.99 -3.24
CA PRO A 224 -13.70 -3.43 -3.47
C PRO A 224 -13.71 -4.23 -2.15
N VAL A 225 -13.10 -3.67 -1.11
CA VAL A 225 -13.09 -4.17 0.26
C VAL A 225 -13.51 -3.03 1.17
N ASN A 226 -14.46 -3.30 2.07
CA ASN A 226 -14.94 -2.27 3.00
C ASN A 226 -13.91 -2.04 4.12
N PRO A 227 -13.39 -0.81 4.28
CA PRO A 227 -12.41 -0.50 5.31
C PRO A 227 -13.03 -0.22 6.69
N ASP A 228 -14.35 -0.09 6.78
CA ASP A 228 -15.04 0.24 8.03
C ASP A 228 -15.72 -0.99 8.66
N VAL A 229 -15.93 -2.04 7.87
CA VAL A 229 -16.61 -3.27 8.30
C VAL A 229 -15.67 -4.45 8.12
N PHE A 230 -15.44 -5.21 9.20
CA PHE A 230 -14.63 -6.42 9.11
C PHE A 230 -15.24 -7.44 8.16
N HIS A 231 -14.39 -8.09 7.38
CA HIS A 231 -14.72 -9.27 6.61
C HIS A 231 -13.72 -10.37 6.94
N LEU A 232 -14.23 -11.60 7.10
CA LEU A 232 -13.45 -12.79 7.37
C LEU A 232 -13.75 -13.82 6.28
N SER A 233 -12.72 -14.24 5.57
CA SER A 233 -12.77 -15.38 4.67
C SER A 233 -12.33 -16.65 5.42
N LEU A 234 -13.23 -17.64 5.47
CA LEU A 234 -13.00 -18.96 6.06
C LEU A 234 -12.88 -20.01 4.96
N SER A 235 -11.86 -20.86 5.03
CA SER A 235 -11.56 -21.85 3.99
C SER A 235 -10.85 -23.09 4.53
N ASP A 236 -10.73 -24.13 3.70
CA ASP A 236 -10.00 -25.37 4.00
C ASP A 236 -10.34 -26.00 5.36
N GLY A 237 -11.64 -26.01 5.67
CA GLY A 237 -12.16 -26.59 6.89
C GLY A 237 -12.07 -28.12 6.91
N GLN A 238 -11.44 -28.67 7.95
CA GLN A 238 -11.32 -30.11 8.20
C GLN A 238 -11.83 -30.40 9.61
N LEU A 239 -12.67 -31.43 9.72
CA LEU A 239 -13.23 -31.92 10.97
C LEU A 239 -12.74 -33.35 11.19
N ASP A 240 -12.24 -33.65 12.38
CA ASP A 240 -11.89 -35.02 12.78
C ASP A 240 -13.05 -35.66 13.54
N ALA A 241 -13.15 -37.00 13.48
CA ALA A 241 -14.22 -37.77 14.12
C ALA A 241 -14.21 -37.65 15.66
N LYS A 242 -13.09 -37.18 16.20
CA LYS A 242 -12.91 -36.88 17.63
C LYS A 242 -13.36 -35.48 18.04
N GLY A 243 -13.77 -34.61 17.10
CA GLY A 243 -14.22 -33.24 17.40
C GLY A 243 -13.21 -32.13 17.12
N SER A 244 -11.96 -32.47 16.75
CA SER A 244 -10.96 -31.43 16.46
C SER A 244 -11.24 -30.76 15.12
N VAL A 245 -11.08 -29.44 15.06
CA VAL A 245 -11.35 -28.63 13.87
C VAL A 245 -10.08 -27.93 13.42
N ARG A 246 -9.81 -27.98 12.12
CA ARG A 246 -8.78 -27.16 11.47
C ARG A 246 -9.41 -26.33 10.38
N PHE A 247 -9.08 -25.05 10.30
CA PHE A 247 -9.57 -24.17 9.23
C PHE A 247 -8.60 -23.03 8.98
N LYS A 248 -8.66 -22.45 7.79
CA LYS A 248 -7.93 -21.23 7.44
C LYS A 248 -8.85 -20.03 7.57
N MET A 249 -8.31 -18.98 8.16
CA MET A 249 -8.96 -17.69 8.34
C MET A 249 -8.12 -16.59 7.73
N TYR A 250 -8.76 -15.65 7.05
CA TYR A 250 -8.14 -14.45 6.52
C TYR A 250 -9.01 -13.23 6.81
N VAL A 251 -8.44 -12.19 7.43
CA VAL A 251 -9.10 -10.88 7.59
C VAL A 251 -8.93 -10.09 6.30
N ASP A 252 -9.85 -10.26 5.37
CA ASP A 252 -9.84 -9.67 4.02
C ASP A 252 -10.68 -8.39 3.92
N GLY A 253 -10.99 -7.76 5.05
CA GLY A 253 -11.55 -6.41 5.11
C GLY A 253 -11.71 -5.91 6.55
N GLY A 254 -11.84 -4.59 6.69
CA GLY A 254 -12.09 -3.92 7.96
C GLY A 254 -11.04 -2.86 8.33
N PRO A 255 -11.20 -2.22 9.50
CA PRO A 255 -10.35 -1.12 9.93
C PRO A 255 -8.90 -1.54 10.16
N SER A 256 -7.95 -0.74 9.68
CA SER A 256 -6.51 -1.03 9.86
C SER A 256 -5.96 -0.71 11.25
N VAL A 257 -6.69 0.11 12.02
CA VAL A 257 -6.24 0.62 13.33
C VAL A 257 -6.68 -0.30 14.47
N VAL A 258 -7.76 -1.06 14.27
CA VAL A 258 -8.37 -1.90 15.29
C VAL A 258 -8.39 -3.33 14.77
N PRO A 259 -7.92 -4.33 15.55
CA PRO A 259 -8.04 -5.72 15.15
C PRO A 259 -9.45 -6.26 15.43
N ILE A 260 -9.83 -7.33 14.74
CA ILE A 260 -11.05 -8.06 15.07
C ILE A 260 -10.80 -8.95 16.30
N TYR A 261 -11.77 -8.97 17.22
CA TYR A 261 -11.73 -9.79 18.43
C TYR A 261 -12.73 -10.94 18.31
N ILE A 262 -12.22 -12.16 18.23
CA ILE A 262 -13.01 -13.39 18.14
C ILE A 262 -13.19 -13.95 19.55
N MET A 263 -14.44 -13.97 19.99
CA MET A 263 -14.81 -14.27 21.38
C MET A 263 -15.31 -15.70 21.54
N ARG A 264 -15.85 -16.29 20.48
CA ARG A 264 -16.50 -17.59 20.55
C ARG A 264 -16.50 -18.27 19.18
N ILE A 265 -16.24 -19.56 19.17
CA ILE A 265 -16.38 -20.41 17.97
C ILE A 265 -17.29 -21.58 18.34
N GLU A 266 -18.25 -21.93 17.49
CA GLU A 266 -19.22 -22.99 17.74
C GLU A 266 -19.26 -23.95 16.54
N LEU A 267 -19.41 -25.24 16.81
CA LEU A 267 -19.64 -26.27 15.83
C LEU A 267 -21.09 -26.76 15.95
N LEU A 268 -21.87 -26.59 14.89
CA LEU A 268 -23.28 -26.98 14.84
C LEU A 268 -23.48 -28.20 13.94
N ASP A 269 -24.43 -29.05 14.32
CA ASP A 269 -24.90 -30.17 13.48
C ASP A 269 -25.91 -29.71 12.40
N THR A 270 -26.41 -30.66 11.61
CA THR A 270 -27.46 -30.42 10.60
C THR A 270 -28.78 -29.91 11.17
N ALA A 271 -29.05 -30.15 12.46
CA ALA A 271 -30.24 -29.69 13.16
C ALA A 271 -30.02 -28.33 13.88
N GLN A 272 -28.86 -27.69 13.67
CA GLN A 272 -28.45 -26.44 14.32
C GLN A 272 -28.28 -26.56 15.84
N ASN A 273 -28.03 -27.76 16.36
CA ASN A 273 -27.62 -27.94 17.75
C ASN A 273 -26.12 -27.70 17.88
N ILE A 274 -25.71 -27.03 18.95
CA ILE A 274 -24.31 -26.81 19.28
C ILE A 274 -23.72 -28.14 19.77
N VAL A 275 -22.79 -28.69 19.01
CA VAL A 275 -22.09 -29.93 19.30
C VAL A 275 -20.82 -29.68 20.08
N GLU A 276 -20.06 -28.64 19.68
CA GLU A 276 -18.92 -28.13 20.42
C GLU A 276 -18.94 -26.60 20.46
N SER A 277 -18.40 -26.03 21.54
CA SER A 277 -18.25 -24.59 21.70
C SER A 277 -16.89 -24.29 22.33
N TRP A 278 -16.16 -23.37 21.71
CA TRP A 278 -14.93 -22.78 22.22
C TRP A 278 -15.21 -21.35 22.66
N ALA A 279 -15.41 -21.17 23.96
CA ALA A 279 -15.62 -19.86 24.56
C ALA A 279 -14.30 -19.08 24.69
N ALA A 280 -14.40 -17.78 24.95
CA ALA A 280 -13.26 -16.88 25.17
C ALA A 280 -12.23 -17.41 26.17
N SER A 281 -12.69 -18.07 27.23
CA SER A 281 -11.84 -18.68 28.27
C SER A 281 -10.96 -19.82 27.74
N GLN A 282 -11.42 -20.56 26.72
CA GLN A 282 -10.67 -21.63 26.06
C GLN A 282 -9.82 -21.09 24.91
N LEU A 283 -10.36 -20.15 24.12
CA LEU A 283 -9.63 -19.51 23.02
C LEU A 283 -8.39 -18.76 23.53
N ARG A 284 -8.48 -18.11 24.70
CA ARG A 284 -7.35 -17.40 25.32
C ARG A 284 -6.26 -18.32 25.87
N THR A 285 -6.49 -19.62 25.96
CA THR A 285 -5.53 -20.62 26.45
C THR A 285 -5.02 -21.53 25.35
N LEU A 286 -5.36 -21.25 24.08
CA LEU A 286 -4.84 -22.01 22.95
C LEU A 286 -3.30 -21.93 22.93
N PRO A 287 -2.61 -23.07 22.74
CA PRO A 287 -1.17 -23.05 22.59
C PRO A 287 -0.80 -22.31 21.28
N GLN A 288 0.36 -21.67 21.23
CA GLN A 288 0.82 -20.99 20.01
C GLN A 288 0.92 -21.94 18.81
N THR A 289 1.19 -23.23 19.07
CA THR A 289 1.21 -24.28 18.03
C THR A 289 -0.15 -24.56 17.41
N ALA A 290 -1.25 -24.07 18.00
CA ALA A 290 -2.58 -24.16 17.42
C ALA A 290 -2.85 -23.08 16.36
N ILE A 291 -1.98 -22.06 16.24
CA ILE A 291 -2.18 -20.94 15.32
C ILE A 291 -0.96 -20.84 14.41
N HIS A 292 -1.12 -21.32 13.18
CA HIS A 292 -0.09 -21.24 12.15
C HIS A 292 -0.33 -20.04 11.24
N ASN A 293 0.32 -18.93 11.55
CA ASN A 293 0.27 -17.72 10.73
C ASN A 293 1.03 -17.89 9.41
N VAL A 294 0.43 -17.42 8.32
CA VAL A 294 1.06 -17.40 7.00
C VAL A 294 2.14 -16.31 6.91
N TYR A 295 1.97 -15.21 7.64
CA TYR A 295 2.88 -14.08 7.66
C TYR A 295 3.47 -13.84 9.06
N ALA A 296 4.68 -13.26 9.10
CA ALA A 296 5.40 -13.01 10.35
C ALA A 296 4.99 -11.71 11.08
N TYR A 297 4.14 -10.87 10.47
CA TYR A 297 3.92 -9.47 10.87
C TYR A 297 2.55 -9.26 11.52
N ASN A 298 1.49 -9.01 10.73
CA ASN A 298 0.12 -8.91 11.23
C ASN A 298 -0.42 -10.33 11.47
N GLN A 299 -0.28 -10.82 12.70
CA GLN A 299 -0.58 -12.20 13.09
C GLN A 299 -1.90 -12.33 13.84
N VAL A 300 -2.59 -13.43 13.58
CA VAL A 300 -3.61 -13.95 14.49
C VAL A 300 -2.90 -14.44 15.75
N LYS A 301 -3.33 -13.96 16.90
CA LYS A 301 -2.75 -14.32 18.19
C LYS A 301 -3.80 -14.44 19.27
N VAL A 302 -3.40 -15.06 20.35
CA VAL A 302 -4.20 -15.13 21.57
C VAL A 302 -4.19 -13.75 22.26
N GLY A 303 -5.36 -13.24 22.62
CA GLY A 303 -5.54 -12.01 23.37
C GLY A 303 -6.29 -12.21 24.69
N MET A 304 -6.53 -11.11 25.40
CA MET A 304 -7.17 -11.13 26.72
C MET A 304 -8.56 -11.77 26.72
N TYR A 305 -9.30 -11.59 25.63
CA TYR A 305 -10.71 -11.97 25.50
C TYR A 305 -10.97 -13.06 24.45
N GLY A 306 -9.94 -13.72 23.91
CA GLY A 306 -10.10 -14.75 22.88
C GLY A 306 -8.98 -14.67 21.84
N LEU A 307 -9.31 -14.74 20.55
CA LEU A 307 -8.34 -14.50 19.47
C LEU A 307 -8.42 -13.05 18.98
N VAL A 308 -7.27 -12.51 18.61
CA VAL A 308 -7.10 -11.18 18.04
C VAL A 308 -6.51 -11.34 16.65
N ALA A 309 -7.17 -10.81 15.64
CA ALA A 309 -6.70 -10.84 14.27
C ALA A 309 -6.69 -9.41 13.68
N PRO A 310 -5.52 -8.80 13.43
CA PRO A 310 -5.44 -7.53 12.71
C PRO A 310 -5.85 -7.68 11.25
N GLU A 311 -6.12 -6.56 10.58
CA GLU A 311 -6.35 -6.52 9.14
C GLU A 311 -5.25 -7.28 8.37
N SER A 312 -5.67 -8.05 7.37
CA SER A 312 -4.80 -8.89 6.55
C SER A 312 -4.08 -10.02 7.31
N ALA A 313 -4.46 -10.30 8.56
CA ALA A 313 -3.98 -11.48 9.26
C ALA A 313 -4.53 -12.75 8.60
N LYS A 314 -3.63 -13.68 8.27
CA LYS A 314 -3.97 -14.96 7.67
C LYS A 314 -3.33 -16.09 8.46
N ALA A 315 -4.14 -17.01 8.95
CA ALA A 315 -3.67 -18.14 9.75
C ALA A 315 -4.50 -19.39 9.51
N GLU A 316 -3.85 -20.54 9.68
CA GLU A 316 -4.52 -21.81 9.92
C GLU A 316 -4.68 -22.01 11.43
N ILE A 317 -5.91 -22.22 11.88
CA ILE A 317 -6.28 -22.36 13.28
C ILE A 317 -6.69 -23.80 13.53
N TYR A 318 -6.13 -24.38 14.59
CA TYR A 318 -6.50 -25.68 15.11
C TYR A 318 -7.23 -25.52 16.44
N LEU A 319 -8.45 -26.05 16.50
CA LEU A 319 -9.25 -26.08 17.71
C LEU A 319 -9.19 -27.49 18.30
N PRO A 320 -8.69 -27.63 19.55
CA PRO A 320 -8.64 -28.92 20.22
C PRO A 320 -10.05 -29.36 20.61
N VAL A 321 -10.22 -30.67 20.76
CA VAL A 321 -11.47 -31.30 21.25
C VAL A 321 -11.83 -30.72 22.62
N SER A 322 -13.02 -30.13 22.76
CA SER A 322 -13.51 -29.65 24.07
C SER A 322 -14.29 -30.72 24.83
N ALA A 323 -14.91 -31.67 24.14
CA ALA A 323 -15.66 -32.77 24.74
C ALA A 323 -15.36 -34.09 24.01
N GLU A 324 -15.10 -35.19 24.73
CA GLU A 324 -14.84 -36.52 24.15
C GLU A 324 -16.11 -37.16 23.54
N ASN A 325 -16.81 -36.45 22.67
CA ASN A 325 -17.95 -36.96 21.94
C ASN A 325 -17.51 -37.43 20.56
N LYS A 326 -17.76 -38.70 20.24
CA LYS A 326 -17.59 -39.19 18.87
C LYS A 326 -18.63 -38.51 17.98
N LEU A 327 -18.15 -37.77 16.99
CA LEU A 327 -19.01 -37.14 15.99
C LEU A 327 -19.51 -38.19 15.00
N LEU A 328 -20.75 -38.04 14.55
CA LEU A 328 -21.34 -38.88 13.52
C LEU A 328 -20.95 -38.33 12.15
N SER A 329 -20.73 -39.20 11.16
CA SER A 329 -20.47 -38.76 9.79
C SER A 329 -21.63 -37.91 9.29
N GLY A 330 -21.32 -36.73 8.76
CA GLY A 330 -22.35 -35.73 8.49
C GLY A 330 -21.81 -34.37 8.05
N SER A 331 -22.73 -33.46 7.75
CA SER A 331 -22.42 -32.06 7.48
C SER A 331 -22.49 -31.27 8.78
N TYR A 332 -21.49 -30.42 9.00
CA TYR A 332 -21.38 -29.56 10.17
C TYR A 332 -21.18 -28.12 9.74
N GLN A 333 -21.46 -27.18 10.63
CA GLN A 333 -21.24 -25.76 10.39
C GLN A 333 -20.42 -25.16 11.52
N LEU A 334 -19.27 -24.59 11.19
CA LEU A 334 -18.45 -23.81 12.11
C LEU A 334 -18.90 -22.36 12.06
N GLN A 335 -19.22 -21.78 13.21
CA GLN A 335 -19.63 -20.39 13.34
C GLN A 335 -18.64 -19.63 14.23
N ILE A 336 -18.11 -18.52 13.72
CA ILE A 336 -17.17 -17.66 14.43
C ILE A 336 -17.90 -16.39 14.83
N TYR A 337 -17.83 -16.04 16.11
CA TYR A 337 -18.47 -14.86 16.69
C TYR A 337 -17.44 -13.86 17.20
N THR A 338 -17.69 -12.59 16.91
CA THR A 338 -16.85 -11.48 17.36
C THR A 338 -17.50 -10.67 18.46
N VAL A 339 -16.69 -9.82 19.12
CA VAL A 339 -17.16 -8.93 20.18
C VAL A 339 -18.24 -7.95 19.71
N ASP A 340 -18.21 -7.58 18.43
CA ASP A 340 -19.16 -6.64 17.82
C ASP A 340 -20.47 -7.33 17.38
N GLY A 341 -20.64 -8.62 17.67
CA GLY A 341 -21.85 -9.40 17.36
C GLY A 341 -21.93 -9.92 15.93
N HIS A 342 -20.87 -9.79 15.14
CA HIS A 342 -20.81 -10.35 13.78
C HIS A 342 -20.50 -11.85 13.80
N ARG A 343 -20.94 -12.53 12.74
CA ARG A 343 -20.85 -13.99 12.56
C ARG A 343 -20.36 -14.36 11.17
N TRP A 344 -19.48 -15.36 11.11
CA TRP A 344 -19.04 -15.99 9.87
C TRP A 344 -19.18 -17.50 9.95
N ASP A 345 -19.60 -18.10 8.85
CA ASP A 345 -19.98 -19.50 8.79
C ASP A 345 -19.05 -20.26 7.82
N LEU A 346 -18.61 -21.46 8.19
CA LEU A 346 -17.85 -22.37 7.34
C LEU A 346 -18.51 -23.75 7.38
N ALA A 347 -18.85 -24.28 6.20
CA ALA A 347 -19.35 -25.64 6.07
C ALA A 347 -18.20 -26.64 6.23
N LEU A 348 -18.40 -27.63 7.09
CA LEU A 348 -17.49 -28.72 7.37
C LEU A 348 -18.15 -30.05 7.02
N ARG A 349 -17.35 -31.06 6.70
CA ARG A 349 -17.81 -32.43 6.48
C ARG A 349 -16.90 -33.40 7.24
N LEU A 350 -17.54 -34.39 7.86
CA LEU A 350 -16.89 -35.52 8.51
C LEU A 350 -17.06 -36.80 7.69
#